data_AF-A0A451ALU5-F1
#
_entry.id   AF-A0A451ALU5-F1
#
_cell.length_a   1.000
_cell.length_b   1.000
_cell.length_c   1.000
_cell.angle_alpha   90.00
_cell.angle_beta   90.00
_cell.angle_gamma   90.00
#
_symmetry.space_group_name_H-M   'P 1'
#
loop_
_entity.id
_entity.type
_entity.pdbx_description
1 polymer ?
#
loop_
_entity_poly.entity_id
_entity_poly.type
_entity_poly.pdbx_seq_one_letter_code
_entity_poly.pdbx_strand_id
1 'polypeptide(L)'
;MLWCYEAGPCGYVLYHQLMELGEECQVVAPSKTPRKPGDRIKTDRRDALILARQLRSGDLTAVWVPDSDQEAMRDLTRTRDDFKAQEHKARQQLNAF
;
A
#
# COMPACT_ATOMS: atom_id res chain seq x y z
N MET A 1 -7.93 20.01 -3.99
CA MET A 1 -8.58 19.32 -2.84
C MET A 1 -7.54 18.38 -2.23
N LEU A 2 -7.64 18.03 -0.94
CA LEU A 2 -6.69 17.07 -0.33
C LEU A 2 -7.30 15.67 -0.35
N TRP A 3 -6.58 14.71 -0.93
CA TRP A 3 -6.97 13.31 -1.08
C TRP A 3 -6.19 12.41 -0.11
N CYS A 4 -6.73 11.24 0.19
CA CYS A 4 -5.97 10.21 0.90
C CYS A 4 -6.42 8.80 0.56
N TYR A 5 -5.50 7.84 0.68
CA TYR A 5 -5.82 6.41 0.59
C TYR A 5 -4.82 5.55 1.40
N GLU A 6 -5.23 4.33 1.75
CA GLU A 6 -4.36 3.33 2.41
C GLU A 6 -3.41 2.69 1.39
N ALA A 7 -2.12 2.59 1.73
CA ALA A 7 -1.14 1.87 0.94
C ALA A 7 -1.58 0.40 0.76
N GLY A 8 -1.72 -0.01 -0.49
CA GLY A 8 -2.15 -1.34 -0.88
C GLY A 8 -1.09 -2.08 -1.71
N PRO A 9 -1.35 -3.35 -2.06
CA PRO A 9 -0.44 -4.15 -2.88
C PRO A 9 -0.30 -3.58 -4.31
N CYS A 10 -1.24 -2.74 -4.76
CA CYS A 10 -1.27 -2.17 -6.11
C CYS A 10 -0.30 -0.98 -6.33
N GLY A 11 0.60 -0.70 -5.38
CA GLY A 11 1.61 0.36 -5.52
C GLY A 11 1.06 1.78 -5.34
N TYR A 12 1.69 2.74 -6.02
CA TYR A 12 1.41 4.18 -5.85
C TYR A 12 0.88 4.89 -7.10
N VAL A 13 0.35 4.13 -8.06
CA VAL A 13 -0.17 4.68 -9.34
C VAL A 13 -1.22 5.77 -9.11
N LEU A 14 -2.16 5.57 -8.17
CA LEU A 14 -3.18 6.58 -7.85
C LEU A 14 -2.59 7.87 -7.29
N TYR A 15 -1.53 7.76 -6.49
CA TYR A 15 -0.84 8.93 -5.95
C TYR A 15 -0.25 9.76 -7.09
N HIS A 16 0.50 9.12 -7.99
CA HIS A 16 1.12 9.80 -9.13
C HIS A 16 0.09 10.45 -10.05
N GLN A 17 -1.01 9.75 -10.36
CA GLN A 17 -2.10 10.30 -11.18
C GLN A 17 -2.75 11.53 -10.55
N LEU A 18 -3.00 11.52 -9.24
CA LEU A 18 -3.57 12.69 -8.55
C LEU A 18 -2.59 13.87 -8.55
N MET A 19 -1.31 13.62 -8.28
CA MET A 19 -0.28 14.65 -8.32
C MET A 19 -0.12 15.26 -9.71
N GLU A 20 -0.16 14.45 -10.78
CA GLU A 20 -0.14 14.91 -12.17
C GLU A 20 -1.34 15.79 -12.54
N LEU A 21 -2.50 15.53 -11.92
CA LEU A 21 -3.71 16.35 -12.06
C LEU A 21 -3.68 17.65 -11.23
N GLY A 22 -2.62 17.88 -10.46
CA GLY A 22 -2.49 19.06 -9.58
C GLY A 22 -3.23 18.92 -8.25
N GLU A 23 -3.62 17.70 -7.89
CA GLU A 23 -4.34 17.40 -6.65
C GLU A 23 -3.38 16.80 -5.61
N GLU A 24 -3.39 17.35 -4.39
CA GLU A 24 -2.54 16.82 -3.32
C GLU A 24 -3.11 15.50 -2.76
N CYS A 25 -2.25 14.52 -2.54
CA CYS A 25 -2.64 13.21 -2.01
C CYS A 25 -1.75 12.77 -0.84
N GLN A 26 -2.35 12.21 0.21
CA GLN A 26 -1.65 11.56 1.31
C GLN A 26 -1.82 10.03 1.25
N VAL A 27 -0.71 9.31 1.21
CA VAL A 27 -0.73 7.85 1.35
C VAL A 27 -0.55 7.47 2.80
N VAL A 28 -1.37 6.56 3.33
CA VAL A 28 -1.35 6.17 4.75
C VAL A 28 -1.02 4.69 4.88
N ALA A 29 -0.15 4.31 5.82
CA ALA A 29 0.08 2.89 6.11
C ALA A 29 -1.16 2.29 6.83
N PRO A 30 -1.62 1.09 6.47
CA PRO A 30 -2.75 0.43 7.15
C PRO A 30 -2.57 0.29 8.67
N SER A 31 -1.33 0.20 9.14
CA SER A 31 -0.97 0.13 10.57
C SER A 31 -1.06 1.47 11.32
N LYS A 32 -1.10 2.59 10.59
CA LYS A 32 -1.13 3.94 11.15
C LYS A 32 -2.53 4.53 11.25
N THR A 33 -3.54 3.88 10.68
CA THR A 33 -4.96 4.28 10.82
C THR A 33 -5.48 3.75 12.17
N PRO A 34 -5.73 4.60 13.18
CA PRO A 34 -6.23 4.11 14.48
C PRO A 34 -7.60 3.48 14.31
N ARG A 35 -7.74 2.23 14.75
CA ARG A 35 -9.01 1.49 14.80
C ARG A 35 -9.38 1.16 16.24
N LYS A 36 -10.68 1.20 16.55
CA LYS A 36 -11.17 0.84 17.88
C LYS A 36 -11.02 -0.68 18.11
N PRO A 37 -10.55 -1.12 19.29
CA PRO A 37 -10.56 -2.53 19.65
C PRO A 37 -11.95 -3.14 19.48
N GLY A 38 -12.03 -4.29 18.80
CA GLY A 38 -13.30 -4.98 18.51
C GLY A 38 -13.95 -4.60 17.17
N ASP A 39 -13.50 -3.53 16.51
CA ASP A 39 -14.00 -3.16 15.19
C ASP A 39 -13.31 -3.99 14.10
N ARG A 40 -13.84 -5.21 13.89
CA ARG A 40 -13.26 -6.22 12.98
C ARG A 40 -13.87 -6.22 11.58
N ILE A 41 -14.94 -5.45 11.36
CA ILE A 41 -15.63 -5.43 10.07
C ILE A 41 -14.95 -4.40 9.17
N LYS A 42 -14.09 -4.88 8.29
CA LYS A 42 -13.47 -4.07 7.23
C LYS A 42 -14.41 -4.01 6.03
N THR A 43 -14.80 -2.81 5.63
CA THR A 43 -15.48 -2.55 4.34
C THR A 43 -14.93 -1.27 3.75
N ASP A 44 -14.84 -1.20 2.42
CA ASP A 44 -14.22 -0.04 1.73
C ASP A 44 -14.93 1.27 2.09
N ARG A 45 -16.26 1.24 2.22
CA ARG A 45 -17.05 2.40 2.64
C ARG A 45 -16.67 2.89 4.04
N ARG A 46 -16.51 1.98 5.01
CA ARG A 46 -16.18 2.36 6.39
C ARG A 46 -14.76 2.90 6.47
N ASP A 47 -13.83 2.24 5.79
CA ASP A 47 -12.43 2.64 5.76
C ASP A 47 -12.26 4.03 5.11
N ALA A 48 -12.92 4.28 3.96
CA ALA A 48 -12.93 5.60 3.32
C ALA A 48 -13.49 6.69 4.24
N LEU A 49 -14.56 6.42 4.98
CA LEU A 49 -15.14 7.38 5.94
C LEU A 49 -14.20 7.66 7.12
N ILE A 50 -13.47 6.66 7.61
CA ILE A 50 -12.49 6.83 8.68
C ILE A 50 -11.33 7.70 8.19
N LEU A 51 -10.77 7.38 7.02
CA LEU A 51 -9.70 8.14 6.39
C LEU A 51 -10.12 9.60 6.15
N ALA A 52 -11.30 9.85 5.58
CA ALA A 52 -11.80 11.20 5.36
C ALA A 52 -11.98 12.00 6.66
N ARG A 53 -12.39 11.34 7.75
CA ARG A 53 -12.49 11.99 9.07
C ARG A 53 -11.12 12.36 9.64
N GLN A 54 -10.16 11.46 9.55
CA GLN A 54 -8.79 11.67 10.05
C GLN A 54 -8.03 12.68 9.19
N LEU A 55 -8.26 12.69 7.88
CA LEU A 55 -7.69 13.69 6.97
C LEU A 55 -8.19 15.08 7.34
N ARG A 56 -9.50 15.22 7.61
CA ARG A 56 -10.09 16.49 8.02
C ARG A 56 -9.58 16.99 9.38
N SER A 57 -9.28 16.09 10.32
CA SER A 57 -8.72 16.48 11.62
C SER A 57 -7.20 16.72 11.59
N GLY A 58 -6.51 16.32 10.51
CA GLY A 58 -5.05 16.39 10.43
C GLY A 58 -4.34 15.26 11.18
N ASP A 59 -5.06 14.22 11.59
CA ASP A 59 -4.52 13.11 12.39
C ASP A 59 -3.81 12.03 11.53
N LEU A 60 -3.82 12.18 10.21
CA LEU A 60 -3.13 11.24 9.31
C LEU A 60 -1.63 11.49 9.26
N THR A 61 -0.86 10.43 9.42
CA THR A 61 0.58 10.44 9.15
C THR A 61 0.82 9.85 7.77
N ALA A 62 1.15 10.71 6.82
CA ALA A 62 1.53 10.30 5.48
C ALA A 62 2.79 9.42 5.51
N VAL A 63 2.84 8.42 4.63
CA VAL A 63 4.06 7.70 4.33
C VAL A 63 4.79 8.37 3.18
N TRP A 64 6.10 8.19 3.15
CA TRP A 64 6.89 8.55 1.99
C TRP A 64 6.51 7.66 0.79
N VAL A 65 6.40 8.27 -0.37
CA VAL A 65 6.08 7.61 -1.64
C VAL A 65 7.34 7.61 -2.51
N PRO A 66 7.82 6.42 -2.96
CA PRO A 66 8.94 6.33 -3.87
C PRO A 66 8.62 6.94 -5.26
N ASP A 67 9.64 7.41 -5.95
CA ASP A 67 9.55 7.78 -7.36
C ASP A 67 9.53 6.55 -8.29
N SER A 68 9.31 6.78 -9.58
CA SER A 68 9.20 5.72 -10.59
C SER A 68 10.43 4.81 -10.67
N ASP A 69 11.63 5.38 -10.51
CA ASP A 69 12.89 4.64 -10.64
C ASP A 69 13.10 3.75 -9.40
N GLN A 70 12.76 4.27 -8.22
CA GLN A 70 12.77 3.53 -6.97
C GLN A 70 11.73 2.42 -6.95
N GLU A 71 10.52 2.66 -7.46
CA GLU A 71 9.50 1.62 -7.64
C GLU A 71 9.99 0.52 -8.58
N ALA A 72 10.58 0.88 -9.73
CA ALA A 72 11.12 -0.08 -10.67
C ALA A 72 12.21 -0.97 -10.05
N MET A 73 13.13 -0.37 -9.28
CA MET A 73 14.17 -1.12 -8.57
C MET A 73 13.59 -2.06 -7.49
N ARG A 74 12.58 -1.61 -6.75
CA ARG A 74 11.89 -2.43 -5.75
C ARG A 74 11.15 -3.60 -6.40
N ASP A 75 10.48 -3.37 -7.52
CA ASP A 75 9.70 -4.40 -8.19
C ASP A 75 10.62 -5.45 -8.84
N LEU A 76 11.77 -5.04 -9.38
CA LEU A 76 12.82 -5.95 -9.85
C LEU A 76 13.31 -6.88 -8.73
N THR A 77 13.65 -6.31 -7.56
CA THR A 77 14.17 -7.10 -6.43
C THR A 77 13.13 -8.06 -5.88
N ARG A 78 11.88 -7.62 -5.73
CA ARG A 78 10.76 -8.49 -5.33
C ARG A 78 10.51 -9.64 -6.31
N THR A 79 10.50 -9.32 -7.61
CA THR A 79 10.30 -10.32 -8.67
C THR A 79 11.38 -11.41 -8.62
N ARG A 80 12.64 -11.01 -8.40
CA ARG A 80 13.75 -11.96 -8.23
C ARG A 80 13.53 -12.87 -7.01
N ASP A 81 13.14 -12.29 -5.88
CA ASP A 81 12.95 -13.04 -4.64
C ASP A 81 11.77 -14.02 -4.74
N ASP A 82 10.68 -13.62 -5.42
CA ASP A 82 9.54 -14.49 -5.75
C ASP A 82 9.98 -15.68 -6.61
N PHE A 83 10.78 -15.44 -7.66
CA PHE A 83 11.33 -16.52 -8.48
C PHE A 83 12.26 -17.44 -7.69
N LYS A 84 13.06 -16.90 -6.77
CA LYS A 84 13.91 -17.72 -5.90
C LYS A 84 13.10 -18.58 -4.93
N ALA A 85 12.02 -18.05 -4.38
CA ALA A 85 11.10 -18.84 -3.56
C ALA A 85 10.43 -19.96 -4.36
N GLN A 86 10.02 -19.68 -5.60
CA GLN A 86 9.44 -20.68 -6.51
C GLN A 86 10.46 -21.76 -6.88
N GLU A 87 11.70 -21.40 -7.23
CA GLU A 87 12.78 -22.33 -7.52
C GLU A 87 13.03 -23.28 -6.33
N HIS A 88 13.14 -22.73 -5.13
CA HIS A 88 13.35 -23.51 -3.91
C HIS A 88 12.19 -24.49 -3.66
N LYS A 89 10.95 -24.03 -3.79
CA LYS A 89 9.75 -24.87 -3.63
C LYS A 89 9.73 -26.01 -4.65
N ALA A 90 10.06 -25.74 -5.91
CA ALA A 90 10.13 -26.76 -6.95
C ALA A 90 11.19 -27.84 -6.64
N ARG A 91 12.38 -27.44 -6.16
CA ARG A 91 13.43 -28.38 -5.73
C ARG A 91 12.98 -29.27 -4.58
N GLN A 92 12.31 -28.70 -3.57
CA GLN A 92 11.77 -29.46 -2.44
C GLN A 92 10.72 -30.48 -2.89
N GLN A 93 9.84 -30.11 -3.82
CA GLN A 93 8.85 -31.03 -4.37
C GLN A 93 9.49 -32.20 -5.12
N LEU A 94 10.52 -31.93 -5.94
CA LEU A 94 11.24 -32.98 -6.66
C LEU A 94 11.97 -33.94 -5.72
N ASN A 95 12.59 -33.44 -4.64
CA ASN A 95 13.30 -34.25 -3.66
C ASN A 95 12.37 -35.05 -2.72
N ALA A 96 11.07 -34.74 -2.71
CA ALA A 96 10.08 -35.44 -1.88
C ALA A 96 9.50 -36.68 -2.59
N PHE A 97 9.84 -36.91 -3.86
CA PHE A 97 9.60 -38.16 -4.58
C PHE A 97 10.80 -39.11 -4.41
#